data_AF-A0A3D3DFY7-F1
#
_entry.id   AF-A0A3D3DFY7-F1
#
_cell.length_a   1.000
_cell.length_b   1.000
_cell.length_c   1.000
_cell.angle_alpha   90.00
_cell.angle_beta   90.00
_cell.angle_gamma   90.00
#
_symmetry.space_group_name_H-M   'P 1'
#
loop_
_entity.id
_entity.type
_entity.pdbx_description
1 polymer ?
#
loop_
_entity_poly.entity_id
_entity_poly.type
_entity_poly.pdbx_seq_one_letter_code
_entity_poly.pdbx_strand_id
1 'polypeptide(L)'
;MVLQRPRFSGLAPRVRRVLLALFLLQFALVWARVWWPGLLFGHARWPDGLLLVLANAVLLAALTCQLPGQNVMLAALIIAVLAGAVQCLNALTAIPFGPCVYTGNIGRELFPPLPWAVPLIWLAAILASRGTARLILRPWRKTRNYGFQMIG
;
A
#
# COMPACT_ATOMS: atom_id res chain seq x y z
N MET A 1 -24.80 7.73 26.99
CA MET A 1 -23.76 6.86 26.41
C MET A 1 -22.46 7.66 26.36
N VAL A 2 -21.53 7.37 27.27
CA VAL A 2 -20.28 8.12 27.42
C VAL A 2 -19.29 7.65 26.35
N LEU A 3 -19.01 8.51 25.37
CA LEU A 3 -17.96 8.28 24.37
C LEU A 3 -16.60 8.33 25.08
N GLN A 4 -16.04 7.16 25.38
CA GLN A 4 -14.63 7.04 25.78
C GLN A 4 -13.76 7.62 24.66
N ARG A 5 -13.19 8.80 24.88
CA ARG A 5 -12.14 9.35 24.01
C ARG A 5 -10.90 8.44 24.15
N PRO A 6 -10.41 7.80 23.08
CA PRO A 6 -9.24 6.96 23.19
C PRO A 6 -8.02 7.81 23.56
N ARG A 7 -7.32 7.40 24.64
CA ARG A 7 -6.10 8.03 25.21
C ARG A 7 -4.93 8.19 24.22
N PHE A 8 -5.04 7.65 23.00
CA PHE A 8 -4.02 7.66 21.95
C PHE A 8 -4.22 8.72 20.84
N SER A 9 -5.14 9.68 21.02
CA SER A 9 -5.50 10.63 19.94
C SER A 9 -4.38 11.57 19.50
N GLY A 10 -3.37 11.83 20.35
CA GLY A 10 -2.25 12.73 20.03
C GLY A 10 -1.04 12.06 19.36
N LEU A 11 -0.80 10.77 19.64
CA LEU A 11 0.37 10.03 19.15
C LEU A 11 0.15 9.51 17.72
N ALA A 12 -1.02 8.97 17.42
CA ALA A 12 -1.38 8.47 16.09
C ALA A 12 -1.15 9.51 14.95
N PRO A 13 -1.59 10.77 15.05
CA PRO A 13 -1.36 11.76 13.99
C PRO A 13 0.11 12.20 13.88
N ARG A 14 0.92 12.08 14.95
CA ARG A 14 2.37 12.35 14.90
C ARG A 14 3.12 11.21 14.21
N VAL A 15 2.84 9.97 14.59
CA VAL A 15 3.41 8.77 13.96
C VAL A 15 3.15 8.77 12.46
N ARG A 16 1.90 9.08 12.05
CA ARG A 16 1.56 9.22 10.63
C ARG A 16 2.40 10.26 9.90
N ARG A 17 2.64 11.44 10.52
CA ARG A 17 3.47 12.49 9.90
C ARG A 17 4.92 12.07 9.76
N VAL A 18 5.48 11.40 10.76
CA VAL A 18 6.85 10.88 10.72
C VAL A 18 6.97 9.84 9.61
N LEU A 19 6.05 8.87 9.54
CA LEU A 19 6.02 7.87 8.47
C LEU A 19 5.90 8.52 7.08
N LEU A 20 5.05 9.55 6.95
CA LEU A 20 4.90 10.29 5.70
C LEU A 20 6.19 11.02 5.30
N ALA A 21 6.86 11.67 6.26
CA ALA A 21 8.12 12.35 6.00
C ALA A 21 9.21 11.36 5.56
N LEU A 22 9.31 10.21 6.24
CA LEU A 22 10.23 9.13 5.85
C LEU A 22 9.91 8.58 4.46
N PHE A 23 8.63 8.38 4.15
CA PHE A 23 8.20 7.96 2.82
C PHE A 23 8.58 8.98 1.74
N LEU A 24 8.34 10.27 1.97
CA LEU A 24 8.68 11.33 1.02
C LEU A 24 10.19 11.46 0.81
N LEU A 25 10.97 11.34 1.89
CA LEU A 25 12.43 11.33 1.82
C LEU A 25 12.92 10.15 0.98
N GLN A 26 12.40 8.94 1.26
CA GLN A 26 12.75 7.74 0.51
C GLN A 26 12.31 7.84 -0.96
N PHE A 27 11.14 8.40 -1.23
CA PHE A 27 10.64 8.64 -2.58
C PHE A 27 11.54 9.59 -3.34
N ALA A 28 11.95 10.70 -2.74
CA ALA A 28 12.88 11.64 -3.34
C ALA A 28 14.25 11.00 -3.63
N LEU A 29 14.73 10.13 -2.74
CA LEU A 29 15.99 9.40 -2.92
C LEU A 29 15.90 8.40 -4.08
N VAL A 30 14.84 7.58 -4.14
CA VAL A 30 14.61 6.65 -5.25
C VAL A 30 14.41 7.40 -6.56
N TRP A 31 13.68 8.52 -6.54
CA TRP A 31 13.50 9.38 -7.70
C TRP A 31 14.83 9.95 -8.19
N ALA A 32 15.65 10.53 -7.31
CA ALA A 32 16.98 11.04 -7.66
C ALA A 32 17.90 9.95 -8.22
N ARG A 33 17.79 8.72 -7.72
CA ARG A 33 18.54 7.57 -8.23
C ARG A 33 18.19 7.22 -9.68
N VAL A 34 16.93 7.43 -10.12
CA VAL A 34 16.54 7.23 -11.53
C VAL A 34 17.32 8.17 -12.45
N TRP A 35 17.60 9.40 -12.00
CA TRP A 35 18.36 10.38 -12.75
C TRP A 35 19.89 10.18 -12.65
N TRP A 36 20.38 9.67 -11.50
CA TRP A 36 21.81 9.45 -11.26
C TRP A 36 22.12 8.03 -10.76
N PRO A 37 21.99 7.02 -11.64
CA PRO A 37 22.11 5.60 -11.24
C PRO A 37 23.51 5.21 -10.74
N GLY A 38 24.57 5.91 -11.15
CA GLY A 38 25.95 5.63 -10.76
C GLY A 38 26.39 6.22 -9.40
N LEU A 39 25.70 7.25 -8.89
CA LEU A 39 26.16 8.02 -7.74
C LEU A 39 25.49 7.58 -6.41
N LEU A 40 24.26 7.06 -6.49
CA LEU A 40 23.40 6.80 -5.33
C LEU A 40 23.08 5.30 -5.23
N PHE A 41 24.04 4.55 -4.69
CA PHE A 41 23.93 3.13 -4.28
C PHE A 41 24.00 2.07 -5.39
N GLY A 42 24.37 2.43 -6.62
CA GLY A 42 24.65 1.47 -7.70
C GLY A 42 23.55 0.40 -7.84
N HIS A 43 23.92 -0.88 -7.67
CA HIS A 43 23.02 -2.03 -7.79
C HIS A 43 22.26 -2.42 -6.51
N ALA A 44 22.37 -1.64 -5.42
CA ALA A 44 21.64 -1.96 -4.19
C ALA A 44 20.12 -1.81 -4.40
N ARG A 45 19.34 -2.87 -4.14
CA ARG A 45 17.88 -2.93 -4.44
C ARG A 45 16.98 -2.74 -3.21
N TRP A 46 17.59 -2.67 -2.02
CA TRP A 46 16.86 -2.43 -0.78
C TRP A 46 16.09 -1.09 -0.75
N PRO A 47 16.51 0.00 -1.44
CA PRO A 47 15.76 1.27 -1.38
C PRO A 47 14.35 1.15 -1.94
N ASP A 48 14.17 0.34 -2.99
CA ASP A 48 12.89 0.14 -3.68
C ASP A 48 11.94 -0.70 -2.82
N GLY A 49 12.45 -1.76 -2.17
CA GLY A 49 11.70 -2.54 -1.19
C GLY A 49 11.31 -1.73 0.05
N LEU A 50 12.22 -0.90 0.57
CA LEU A 50 11.95 -0.03 1.71
C LEU A 50 10.88 1.02 1.37
N LEU A 51 10.93 1.59 0.16
CA LEU A 51 9.90 2.52 -0.32
C LEU A 51 8.52 1.87 -0.31
N LEU A 52 8.41 0.63 -0.79
CA LEU A 52 7.16 -0.11 -0.81
C LEU A 52 6.61 -0.40 0.61
N VAL A 53 7.49 -0.77 1.54
CA VAL A 53 7.12 -0.98 2.95
C VAL A 53 6.64 0.32 3.59
N LEU A 54 7.37 1.42 3.37
CA LEU A 54 6.98 2.75 3.87
C LEU A 54 5.65 3.22 3.27
N ALA A 55 5.41 2.99 1.98
CA ALA A 55 4.15 3.32 1.32
C ALA A 55 2.96 2.64 2.00
N ASN A 56 3.08 1.32 2.24
CA ASN A 56 2.05 0.54 2.93
C ASN A 56 1.87 0.99 4.38
N ALA A 57 2.96 1.28 5.10
CA ALA A 57 2.90 1.77 6.47
C ALA A 57 2.16 3.12 6.57
N VAL A 58 2.42 4.05 5.64
CA VAL A 58 1.72 5.34 5.57
C VAL A 58 0.24 5.16 5.27
N LEU A 59 -0.11 4.28 4.32
CA LEU A 59 -1.51 4.01 3.95
C LEU A 59 -2.28 3.40 5.12
N LEU A 60 -1.72 2.40 5.79
CA LEU A 60 -2.32 1.79 6.98
C LEU A 60 -2.47 2.82 8.09
N ALA A 61 -1.41 3.57 8.43
CA ALA A 61 -1.47 4.61 9.45
C ALA A 61 -2.49 5.71 9.14
N ALA A 62 -2.66 6.08 7.86
CA ALA A 62 -3.67 7.03 7.44
C ALA A 62 -5.10 6.47 7.63
N LEU A 63 -5.31 5.20 7.32
CA LEU A 63 -6.61 4.54 7.44
C LEU A 63 -6.99 4.25 8.90
N THR A 64 -6.04 3.85 9.74
CA THR A 64 -6.30 3.63 11.19
C THR A 64 -6.61 4.92 11.93
N CYS A 65 -6.20 6.08 11.38
CA CYS A 65 -6.63 7.39 11.91
C CYS A 65 -8.09 7.72 11.56
N GLN A 66 -8.69 7.05 10.56
CA GLN A 66 -10.05 7.33 10.07
C GLN A 66 -11.05 6.23 10.45
N LEU A 67 -10.57 5.01 10.72
CA LEU A 67 -11.38 3.81 10.93
C LEU A 67 -10.81 2.99 12.10
N PRO A 68 -11.61 2.12 12.74
CA PRO A 68 -11.12 1.19 13.75
C PRO A 68 -9.95 0.36 13.21
N GLY A 69 -8.82 0.35 13.93
CA GLY A 69 -7.60 -0.29 13.46
C GLY A 69 -7.76 -1.77 13.14
N GLN A 70 -8.59 -2.48 13.91
CA GLN A 70 -8.92 -3.89 13.68
C GLN A 70 -9.52 -4.13 12.29
N ASN A 71 -10.45 -3.27 11.83
CA ASN A 71 -11.06 -3.39 10.51
C ASN A 71 -10.05 -3.11 9.40
N VAL A 72 -9.14 -2.14 9.62
CA VAL A 72 -8.09 -1.81 8.65
C VAL A 72 -7.12 -2.99 8.51
N MET A 73 -6.68 -3.58 9.62
CA MET A 73 -5.77 -4.71 9.61
C MET A 73 -6.40 -5.95 9.01
N LEU A 74 -7.67 -6.23 9.33
CA LEU A 74 -8.40 -7.35 8.74
C LEU A 74 -8.59 -7.17 7.23
N ALA A 75 -8.97 -5.96 6.79
CA ALA A 75 -9.09 -5.67 5.36
C ALA A 75 -7.74 -5.80 4.63
N ALA A 76 -6.66 -5.30 5.24
CA ALA A 76 -5.32 -5.43 4.68
C ALA A 76 -4.88 -6.90 4.56
N LEU A 77 -5.20 -7.72 5.58
CA LEU A 77 -4.94 -9.15 5.57
C LEU A 77 -5.72 -9.86 4.45
N ILE A 78 -7.03 -9.59 4.32
CA ILE A 78 -7.86 -10.16 3.25
C ILE A 78 -7.30 -9.78 1.87
N ILE A 79 -6.96 -8.50 1.67
CA ILE A 79 -6.38 -8.04 0.40
C ILE A 79 -5.07 -8.77 0.11
N ALA A 80 -4.17 -8.87 1.09
CA ALA A 80 -2.88 -9.54 0.90
C ALA A 80 -3.05 -11.04 0.56
N VAL A 81 -3.98 -11.73 1.24
CA VAL A 81 -4.27 -13.15 0.99
C VAL A 81 -4.90 -13.35 -0.40
N LEU A 82 -5.91 -12.57 -0.76
CA LEU A 82 -6.57 -12.68 -2.06
C LEU A 82 -5.60 -12.31 -3.20
N ALA A 83 -4.85 -11.23 -3.06
CA ALA A 83 -3.84 -10.83 -4.04
C ALA A 83 -2.77 -11.91 -4.18
N GLY A 84 -2.27 -12.46 -3.07
CA GLY A 84 -1.33 -13.57 -3.09
C GLY A 84 -1.88 -14.82 -3.77
N ALA A 85 -3.12 -15.21 -3.46
CA ALA A 85 -3.77 -16.38 -4.06
C ALA A 85 -3.98 -16.22 -5.57
N VAL A 86 -4.52 -15.07 -6.01
CA VAL A 86 -4.70 -14.74 -7.43
C VAL A 86 -3.35 -14.73 -8.16
N GLN A 87 -2.31 -14.21 -7.52
CA GLN A 87 -0.99 -14.11 -8.13
C GLN A 87 -0.29 -15.48 -8.20
N CYS A 88 -0.45 -16.34 -7.18
CA CYS A 88 -0.01 -17.73 -7.23
C CYS A 88 -0.74 -18.49 -8.34
N LEU A 89 -2.06 -18.33 -8.45
CA LEU A 89 -2.84 -18.92 -9.53
C LEU A 89 -2.29 -18.46 -10.89
N ASN A 90 -2.08 -17.16 -11.07
CA ASN A 90 -1.52 -16.60 -12.28
C ASN A 90 -0.12 -17.13 -12.62
N ALA A 91 0.73 -17.32 -11.62
CA ALA A 91 2.06 -17.88 -11.82
C ALA A 91 2.02 -19.35 -12.27
N LEU A 92 1.02 -20.11 -11.82
CA LEU A 92 0.87 -21.53 -12.14
C LEU A 92 0.10 -21.77 -13.44
N THR A 93 -0.89 -20.94 -13.76
CA THR A 93 -1.82 -21.16 -14.88
C THR A 93 -1.64 -20.17 -16.02
N ALA A 94 -0.85 -19.11 -15.85
CA ALA A 94 -0.77 -17.96 -16.75
C ALA A 94 -2.12 -17.22 -16.98
N ILE A 95 -3.09 -17.40 -16.06
CA ILE A 95 -4.41 -16.77 -16.10
C ILE A 95 -4.63 -16.10 -14.72
N PRO A 96 -5.06 -14.82 -14.62
CA PRO A 96 -5.74 -13.98 -15.62
C PRO A 96 -4.87 -12.94 -16.34
N PHE A 97 -3.61 -12.74 -15.95
CA PHE A 97 -2.76 -11.65 -16.46
C PHE A 97 -1.74 -12.11 -17.51
N GLY A 98 -1.78 -13.37 -17.92
CA GLY A 98 -0.80 -13.96 -18.83
C GLY A 98 0.46 -14.49 -18.12
N PRO A 99 1.41 -15.05 -18.88
CA PRO A 99 2.65 -15.59 -18.35
C PRO A 99 3.42 -14.51 -17.59
N CYS A 100 3.62 -14.72 -16.29
CA CYS A 100 4.36 -13.81 -15.42
C CYS A 100 5.71 -14.45 -15.06
N VAL A 101 6.80 -13.80 -15.47
CA VAL A 101 8.16 -14.20 -15.08
C VAL A 101 8.61 -13.29 -13.95
N TYR A 102 8.67 -13.81 -12.73
CA TYR A 102 9.26 -13.06 -11.63
C TYR A 102 10.77 -13.07 -11.77
N THR A 103 11.35 -11.87 -11.85
CA THR A 103 12.80 -11.71 -11.81
C THR A 103 13.26 -11.70 -10.36
N GLY A 104 14.52 -12.06 -10.11
CA GLY A 104 15.16 -11.93 -8.79
C GLY A 104 15.29 -10.48 -8.29
N ASN A 105 14.69 -9.52 -8.98
CA ASN A 105 14.68 -8.10 -8.63
C ASN A 105 13.48 -7.73 -7.74
N ILE A 106 12.43 -8.56 -7.67
CA ILE A 106 11.18 -8.26 -6.95
C ILE A 106 11.25 -8.66 -5.44
N GLY A 107 12.44 -9.06 -4.99
CA GLY A 107 12.69 -9.49 -3.61
C GLY A 107 12.61 -11.00 -3.44
N ARG A 108 12.91 -11.46 -2.22
CA ARG A 108 12.90 -12.89 -1.88
C ARG A 108 11.49 -13.46 -2.02
N GLU A 109 11.40 -14.73 -2.38
CA GLU A 109 10.10 -15.42 -2.39
C GLU A 109 9.58 -15.58 -0.97
N LEU A 110 8.29 -15.33 -0.78
CA LEU A 110 7.60 -15.55 0.50
C LEU A 110 7.08 -16.99 0.55
N PHE A 111 6.56 -17.47 -0.59
CA PHE A 111 6.25 -18.86 -0.89
C PHE A 111 6.56 -19.07 -2.38
N PRO A 112 7.27 -20.12 -2.83
CA PRO A 112 7.45 -20.34 -4.27
C PRO A 112 6.09 -20.48 -4.97
N PRO A 113 5.79 -19.79 -6.09
CA PRO A 113 6.61 -18.86 -6.89
C PRO A 113 6.36 -17.36 -6.61
N LEU A 114 5.76 -16.99 -5.47
CA LEU A 114 5.28 -15.65 -5.13
C LEU A 114 6.32 -14.80 -4.36
N PRO A 115 6.80 -13.68 -4.93
CA PRO A 115 7.62 -12.70 -4.21
C PRO A 115 6.83 -11.92 -3.17
N TRP A 116 7.48 -11.58 -2.04
CA TRP A 116 6.81 -10.83 -0.95
C TRP A 116 6.34 -9.42 -1.34
N ALA A 117 6.99 -8.80 -2.32
CA ALA A 117 6.63 -7.46 -2.77
C ALA A 117 5.29 -7.44 -3.50
N VAL A 118 4.87 -8.53 -4.14
CA VAL A 118 3.67 -8.52 -4.99
C VAL A 118 2.37 -8.30 -4.18
N PRO A 119 2.12 -9.01 -3.07
CA PRO A 119 0.98 -8.72 -2.21
C PRO A 119 0.98 -7.28 -1.67
N LEU A 120 2.16 -6.73 -1.36
CA LEU A 120 2.28 -5.35 -0.85
C LEU A 120 2.04 -4.30 -1.93
N ILE A 121 2.36 -4.57 -3.19
CA ILE A 121 2.02 -3.70 -4.32
C ILE A 121 0.50 -3.63 -4.46
N TRP A 122 -0.19 -4.77 -4.44
CA TRP A 122 -1.65 -4.82 -4.49
C TRP A 122 -2.31 -4.15 -3.30
N LEU A 123 -1.76 -4.35 -2.09
CA LEU A 123 -2.23 -3.66 -0.90
C LEU A 123 -2.12 -2.14 -1.07
N ALA A 124 -0.96 -1.64 -1.50
CA ALA A 124 -0.77 -0.22 -1.75
C ALA A 124 -1.73 0.31 -2.82
N ALA A 125 -1.87 -0.39 -3.95
CA ALA A 125 -2.73 0.01 -5.06
C ALA A 125 -4.21 0.12 -4.64
N ILE A 126 -4.75 -0.90 -3.95
CA ILE A 126 -6.15 -0.94 -3.53
C ILE A 126 -6.43 0.11 -2.46
N LEU A 127 -5.56 0.24 -1.45
CA LEU A 127 -5.75 1.21 -0.38
C LEU A 127 -5.58 2.65 -0.87
N ALA A 128 -4.62 2.91 -1.77
CA ALA A 128 -4.44 4.21 -2.40
C ALA A 128 -5.64 4.57 -3.28
N SER A 129 -6.15 3.63 -4.08
CA SER A 129 -7.35 3.83 -4.92
C SER A 129 -8.54 4.34 -4.11
N ARG A 130 -8.81 3.76 -2.94
CA ARG A 130 -9.88 4.22 -2.04
C ARG A 130 -9.67 5.65 -1.54
N GLY A 131 -8.41 6.05 -1.30
CA GLY A 131 -8.06 7.42 -0.95
C GLY A 131 -8.32 8.40 -2.10
N THR A 132 -7.87 8.03 -3.30
CA THR A 132 -8.03 8.81 -4.53
C THR A 132 -9.51 8.94 -4.94
N ALA A 133 -10.27 7.85 -4.88
CA ALA A 133 -11.72 7.84 -5.14
C ALA A 133 -12.45 8.82 -4.23
N ARG A 134 -12.11 8.86 -2.94
CA ARG A 134 -12.66 9.85 -2.00
C ARG A 134 -12.30 11.30 -2.36
N LEU A 135 -11.11 11.53 -2.90
CA LEU A 135 -10.67 12.85 -3.31
C LEU A 135 -11.40 13.30 -4.59
N ILE A 136 -11.45 12.44 -5.61
CA ILE A 136 -12.11 12.69 -6.89
C ILE A 136 -13.62 12.89 -6.69
N LEU A 137 -14.25 12.07 -5.84
CA LEU A 137 -15.69 12.15 -5.59
C LEU A 137 -16.05 13.22 -4.56
N ARG A 138 -15.10 13.91 -3.93
CA ARG A 138 -15.37 14.95 -2.91
C ARG A 138 -16.39 16.01 -3.37
N PRO A 139 -16.40 16.50 -4.63
CA PRO A 139 -17.40 17.45 -5.11
C PRO A 139 -18.83 16.88 -5.17
N TRP A 140 -18.97 15.56 -5.32
CA TRP A 140 -20.24 14.85 -5.54
C TRP A 140 -20.90 14.35 -4.25
N ARG A 141 -20.43 14.82 -3.08
CA ARG A 141 -20.96 14.43 -1.75
C ARG A 141 -22.44 14.70 -1.54
N LYS A 142 -23.03 15.66 -2.27
CA LYS A 142 -24.44 16.04 -2.13
C LYS A 142 -25.39 15.11 -2.88
N THR A 143 -24.88 14.21 -3.72
CA THR A 143 -25.69 13.33 -4.56
C THR A 143 -26.06 12.07 -3.80
N ARG A 144 -27.33 11.64 -3.86
CA ARG A 144 -27.86 10.46 -3.15
C ARG A 144 -27.11 9.15 -3.47
N ASN A 145 -26.42 9.08 -4.61
CA ASN A 145 -25.66 7.92 -5.08
C ASN A 145 -24.16 7.93 -4.70
N TYR A 146 -23.71 8.86 -3.86
CA TYR A 146 -22.30 8.98 -3.44
C TYR A 146 -21.73 7.68 -2.86
N GLY A 147 -22.53 6.92 -2.11
CA GLY A 147 -22.11 5.63 -1.54
C GLY A 147 -21.85 4.56 -2.60
N PHE A 148 -22.68 4.49 -3.66
CA PHE A 148 -22.50 3.53 -4.75
C PHE A 148 -21.29 3.86 -5.61
N GLN A 149 -20.97 5.14 -5.81
CA GLN A 149 -19.79 5.57 -6.56
C GLN A 149 -18.45 5.25 -5.85
N MET A 150 -18.47 4.92 -4.55
CA MET A 150 -17.27 4.47 -3.83
C MET A 150 -17.05 2.95 -3.87
N ILE A 151 -18.06 2.18 -4.29
CA ILE A 151 -18.02 0.71 -4.33
C ILE A 151 -17.59 0.21 -5.71
N GLY A 152 -17.91 0.98 -6.77
CA GLY A 152 -17.55 0.69 -8.16
C GLY A 152 -16.11 1.06 -8.52
#